data_AF-A0A7G8F601-F1
#
_entry.id   AF-A0A7G8F601-F1
#
_cell.length_a   1.000
_cell.length_b   1.000
_cell.length_c   1.000
_cell.angle_alpha   90.00
_cell.angle_beta   90.00
_cell.angle_gamma   90.00
#
_symmetry.space_group_name_H-M   'P 1'
#
loop_
_entity.id
_entity.type
_entity.pdbx_description
1 polymer ?
#
loop_
_entity_poly.entity_id
_entity_poly.type
_entity_poly.pdbx_seq_one_letter_code
_entity_poly.pdbx_strand_id
1 'polypeptide(L)'
;MDHDLLALSSIWDPSQSDRSTHIPLVSLEEALEHSSLKKGISRRDFLAELLKDVHHQRLLPLLAMLPRGWRQEPASLPEQIRGLGILLGEGLISPLLLAAFADDLQHLLPPTTSQKPSALDLWCQRSYNGADRNQLPLPDGLETWRSQATASLQSQNKQHEPNPRSGLAGLTSLGGEIAWCNHGLSYLQSAASRDQNQQMAQVFNALGSNLLKGQGLNIETYRFEGQSCGKNLIHWLQAKGWSCKARVRTSVASFGLGASTPSANSNQWSQIPLAVPYRTGLQEPNQKEINALLPHACLEMELQPPEGETVLLQYYQGTEGLNGWAAMNDLDRPWQNGRSNGTVHYSPTVFQDQQLTDAIDLCELMGAIHNSEASMEKLHLGGYGAIGFCIDSTALLEQALTGSTSLFPLTLGGLWRERLSAQLNHLLDHKMRPNDEAVDRYKVAIEEMPQDLYHNSETRKDARRRLLASQPRHSPFLLIQRLNQERS
;
A
#
# COMPACT_ATOMS: atom_id res chain seq x y z
N MET A 1 -29.87 13.39 -7.01
CA MET A 1 -29.31 12.17 -7.62
C MET A 1 -27.86 12.11 -7.20
N ASP A 2 -27.60 11.57 -6.01
CA ASP A 2 -26.22 11.36 -5.58
C ASP A 2 -25.67 10.19 -6.39
N HIS A 3 -24.78 10.52 -7.32
CA HIS A 3 -24.12 9.57 -8.19
C HIS A 3 -23.35 8.57 -7.32
N ASP A 4 -23.56 7.27 -7.54
CA ASP A 4 -22.65 6.25 -7.06
C ASP A 4 -21.22 6.63 -7.48
N LEU A 5 -20.39 6.96 -6.49
CA LEU A 5 -19.01 7.44 -6.68
C LEU A 5 -18.10 6.31 -7.19
N LEU A 6 -18.49 5.06 -6.97
CA LEU A 6 -17.76 3.86 -7.36
C LEU A 6 -18.36 3.18 -8.59
N ALA A 7 -19.34 3.80 -9.25
CA ALA A 7 -19.94 3.27 -10.46
C ALA A 7 -18.88 3.07 -11.55
N LEU A 8 -19.03 1.97 -12.29
CA LEU A 8 -18.20 1.68 -13.45
C LEU A 8 -18.56 2.59 -14.63
N SER A 9 -17.55 3.06 -15.33
CA SER A 9 -17.66 3.88 -16.53
C SER A 9 -18.01 3.00 -17.72
N SER A 10 -19.13 3.32 -18.38
CA SER A 10 -19.53 2.72 -19.66
C SER A 10 -18.53 2.93 -20.81
N ILE A 11 -17.57 3.84 -20.65
CA ILE A 11 -16.54 4.18 -21.63
C ILE A 11 -15.14 3.86 -21.11
N TRP A 12 -15.01 3.01 -20.09
CA TRP A 12 -13.69 2.55 -19.65
C TRP A 12 -13.02 1.77 -20.78
N ASP A 13 -12.20 2.48 -21.56
CA ASP A 13 -11.41 1.92 -22.65
C ASP A 13 -9.97 1.80 -22.14
N PRO A 14 -9.49 0.59 -21.82
CA PRO A 14 -8.06 0.41 -21.57
C PRO A 14 -7.31 0.89 -22.82
N SER A 15 -6.16 1.53 -22.65
CA SER A 15 -5.40 2.11 -23.79
C SER A 15 -5.34 1.16 -24.99
N GLN A 16 -5.60 1.64 -26.22
CA GLN A 16 -5.75 0.83 -27.44
C GLN A 16 -4.57 -0.13 -27.77
N SER A 17 -3.40 0.04 -27.15
CA SER A 17 -2.24 -0.84 -27.26
C SER A 17 -2.25 -2.04 -26.28
N ASP A 18 -3.22 -2.12 -25.39
CA ASP A 18 -3.25 -3.05 -24.26
C ASP A 18 -4.13 -4.28 -24.60
N ARG A 19 -3.55 -5.49 -24.51
CA ARG A 19 -4.28 -6.76 -24.74
C ARG A 19 -5.27 -7.09 -23.61
N SER A 20 -5.72 -6.10 -22.82
CA SER A 20 -6.33 -6.27 -21.49
C SER A 20 -7.86 -6.33 -21.47
N THR A 21 -8.52 -6.51 -22.61
CA THR A 21 -9.99 -6.66 -22.74
C THR A 21 -10.55 -7.97 -22.16
N HIS A 22 -9.89 -8.64 -21.22
CA HIS A 22 -10.19 -10.02 -20.84
C HIS A 22 -10.81 -10.23 -19.43
N ILE A 23 -10.77 -9.24 -18.54
CA ILE A 23 -11.30 -9.42 -17.18
C ILE A 23 -12.67 -8.74 -17.04
N PRO A 24 -13.77 -9.50 -16.89
CA PRO A 24 -15.09 -8.93 -16.71
C PRO A 24 -15.19 -8.18 -15.38
N LEU A 25 -15.67 -6.94 -15.40
CA LEU A 25 -15.93 -6.13 -14.21
C LEU A 25 -17.41 -6.03 -13.93
N VAL A 26 -17.77 -6.00 -12.66
CA VAL A 26 -19.12 -5.74 -12.17
C VAL A 26 -19.05 -4.75 -11.00
N SER A 27 -20.02 -3.84 -10.89
CA SER A 27 -20.03 -2.89 -9.78
C SER A 27 -20.32 -3.62 -8.46
N LEU A 28 -19.87 -3.05 -7.34
CA LEU A 28 -20.19 -3.62 -6.02
C LEU A 28 -21.70 -3.60 -5.76
N GLU A 29 -22.39 -2.54 -6.18
CA GLU A 29 -23.86 -2.45 -6.06
C GLU A 29 -24.56 -3.58 -6.83
N GLU A 30 -24.22 -3.77 -8.10
CA GLU A 30 -24.78 -4.83 -8.94
C GLU A 30 -24.46 -6.23 -8.39
N ALA A 31 -23.23 -6.47 -7.95
CA ALA A 31 -22.86 -7.74 -7.33
C ALA A 31 -23.70 -8.03 -6.07
N LEU A 32 -23.95 -7.01 -5.25
CA LEU A 32 -24.76 -7.12 -4.03
C LEU A 32 -26.25 -7.37 -4.35
N GLU A 33 -26.77 -6.75 -5.42
CA GLU A 33 -28.13 -7.00 -5.94
C GLU A 33 -28.31 -8.45 -6.43
N HIS A 34 -27.33 -9.00 -7.14
CA HIS A 34 -27.39 -10.37 -7.65
C HIS A 34 -27.21 -11.44 -6.56
N SER A 35 -26.38 -11.18 -5.56
CA SER A 35 -26.00 -12.16 -4.53
C SER A 35 -26.96 -12.26 -3.34
N SER A 36 -27.13 -11.15 -2.62
CA SER A 36 -27.65 -11.12 -1.25
C SER A 36 -29.11 -10.66 -1.19
N LEU A 37 -29.49 -9.76 -2.12
CA LEU A 37 -30.82 -9.16 -2.16
C LEU A 37 -31.90 -10.08 -2.74
N LYS A 38 -31.56 -11.00 -3.66
CA LYS A 38 -32.50 -12.07 -4.11
C LYS A 38 -32.87 -13.06 -3.00
N LYS A 39 -32.11 -13.11 -1.89
CA LYS A 39 -32.33 -14.05 -0.77
C LYS A 39 -32.98 -13.40 0.46
N GLY A 40 -33.31 -12.10 0.41
CA GLY A 40 -34.02 -11.41 1.51
C GLY A 40 -33.16 -11.09 2.74
N ILE A 41 -31.83 -11.05 2.60
CA ILE A 41 -30.92 -10.72 3.70
C ILE A 41 -30.92 -9.21 3.93
N SER A 42 -31.13 -8.76 5.17
CA SER A 42 -31.10 -7.34 5.52
C SER A 42 -29.66 -6.79 5.55
N ARG A 43 -29.48 -5.47 5.33
CA ARG A 43 -28.18 -4.78 5.49
C ARG A 43 -27.56 -5.05 6.86
N ARG A 44 -28.40 -5.15 7.90
CA ARG A 44 -28.01 -5.49 9.27
C ARG A 44 -27.38 -6.87 9.36
N ASP A 45 -28.00 -7.88 8.76
CA ASP A 45 -27.51 -9.27 8.83
C ASP A 45 -26.23 -9.43 8.02
N PHE A 46 -26.14 -8.77 6.86
CA PHE A 46 -24.91 -8.71 6.06
C PHE A 46 -23.75 -8.08 6.84
N LEU A 47 -23.97 -6.92 7.48
CA LEU A 47 -22.93 -6.27 8.27
C LEU A 47 -22.59 -7.05 9.54
N ALA A 48 -23.58 -7.64 10.21
CA ALA A 48 -23.32 -8.49 11.38
C ALA A 48 -22.42 -9.68 11.01
N GLU A 49 -22.62 -10.29 9.84
CA GLU A 49 -21.76 -11.37 9.36
C GLU A 49 -20.37 -10.88 8.94
N LEU A 50 -20.31 -9.76 8.22
CA LEU A 50 -19.05 -9.13 7.85
C LEU A 50 -18.18 -8.86 9.09
N LEU A 51 -18.80 -8.45 10.18
CA LEU A 51 -18.15 -8.14 11.43
C LEU A 51 -17.70 -9.35 12.25
N LYS A 52 -18.25 -10.54 12.00
CA LYS A 52 -17.80 -11.77 12.68
C LYS A 52 -16.44 -12.23 12.17
N ASP A 53 -16.21 -12.10 10.87
CA ASP A 53 -15.10 -12.78 10.20
C ASP A 53 -14.02 -11.84 9.64
N VAL A 54 -14.32 -10.55 9.43
CA VAL A 54 -13.33 -9.59 8.94
C VAL A 54 -12.43 -9.12 10.08
N HIS A 55 -11.12 -9.37 9.97
CA HIS A 55 -10.13 -8.73 10.82
C HIS A 55 -10.33 -7.20 10.82
N HIS A 56 -10.34 -6.58 12.00
CA HIS A 56 -10.55 -5.13 12.20
C HIS A 56 -9.82 -4.21 11.19
N GLN A 57 -8.62 -4.61 10.76
CA GLN A 57 -7.76 -3.87 9.81
C GLN A 57 -8.36 -3.73 8.41
N ARG A 58 -9.21 -4.68 8.01
CA ARG A 58 -9.86 -4.74 6.69
C ARG A 58 -11.29 -4.23 6.71
N LEU A 59 -11.85 -4.06 7.91
CA LEU A 59 -13.23 -3.67 8.11
C LEU A 59 -13.47 -2.18 7.77
N LEU A 60 -12.60 -1.28 8.25
CA LEU A 60 -12.81 0.16 8.02
C LEU A 60 -12.78 0.55 6.54
N PRO A 61 -11.80 0.09 5.72
CA PRO A 61 -11.83 0.35 4.29
C PRO A 61 -13.06 -0.24 3.62
N LEU A 62 -13.49 -1.42 4.04
CA LEU A 62 -14.66 -2.08 3.45
C LEU A 62 -15.95 -1.33 3.77
N LEU A 63 -16.15 -0.86 5.01
CA LEU A 63 -17.28 -0.02 5.40
C LEU A 63 -17.35 1.28 4.58
N ALA A 64 -16.19 1.85 4.24
CA ALA A 64 -16.09 3.05 3.41
C ALA A 64 -16.47 2.82 1.93
N MET A 65 -16.41 1.56 1.47
CA MET A 65 -16.72 1.18 0.08
C MET A 65 -18.20 0.82 -0.14
N LEU A 66 -18.98 0.62 0.93
CA LEU A 66 -20.36 0.15 0.81
C LEU A 66 -21.28 1.22 0.18
N PRO A 67 -22.23 0.82 -0.70
CA PRO A 67 -23.18 1.74 -1.31
C PRO A 67 -24.00 2.53 -0.27
N ARG A 68 -24.05 3.85 -0.41
CA ARG A 68 -24.71 4.78 0.54
C ARG A 68 -26.23 4.61 0.59
N GLY A 69 -26.83 4.20 -0.54
CA GLY A 69 -28.28 4.12 -0.74
C GLY A 69 -28.89 2.73 -0.54
N TRP A 70 -28.18 1.79 0.07
CA TRP A 70 -28.67 0.43 0.26
C TRP A 70 -29.99 0.44 1.05
N ARG A 71 -31.10 0.22 0.33
CA ARG A 71 -32.48 0.39 0.78
C ARG A 71 -32.86 -0.70 1.80
N GLN A 72 -32.42 -0.54 3.03
CA GLN A 72 -33.08 -1.04 4.25
C GLN A 72 -32.25 -0.59 5.46
N GLU A 73 -32.94 -0.46 6.59
CA GLU A 73 -32.56 0.16 7.87
C GLU A 73 -31.05 0.27 8.20
N PRO A 74 -30.65 1.34 8.94
CA PRO A 74 -29.27 1.48 9.41
C PRO A 74 -28.82 0.22 10.16
N ALA A 75 -27.66 -0.30 9.78
CA ALA A 75 -27.16 -1.53 10.39
C ALA A 75 -26.88 -1.35 11.89
N SER A 76 -27.28 -2.33 12.68
CA SER A 76 -26.92 -2.41 14.09
C SER A 76 -25.47 -2.85 14.24
N LEU A 77 -24.55 -1.92 14.01
CA LEU A 77 -23.14 -2.11 14.31
C LEU A 77 -22.96 -2.32 15.84
N PRO A 78 -21.99 -3.15 16.27
CA PRO A 78 -21.55 -3.21 17.65
C PRO A 78 -21.33 -1.80 18.18
N GLU A 79 -21.77 -1.55 19.40
CA GLU A 79 -21.77 -0.22 20.01
C GLU A 79 -20.41 0.49 19.87
N GLN A 80 -19.33 -0.27 20.03
CA GLN A 80 -17.94 0.17 19.93
C GLN A 80 -17.54 0.76 18.57
N ILE A 81 -18.15 0.30 17.46
CA ILE A 81 -17.82 0.76 16.10
C ILE A 81 -19.00 1.43 15.40
N ARG A 82 -20.12 1.63 16.11
CA ARG A 82 -21.33 2.24 15.56
C ARG A 82 -21.09 3.67 15.12
N GLY A 83 -20.41 4.46 15.94
CA GLY A 83 -20.02 5.83 15.59
C GLY A 83 -19.14 5.88 14.34
N LEU A 84 -18.16 4.98 14.25
CA LEU A 84 -17.27 4.84 13.09
C LEU A 84 -18.05 4.49 11.82
N GLY A 85 -18.91 3.47 11.86
CA GLY A 85 -19.63 3.07 10.66
C GLY A 85 -20.71 4.06 10.23
N ILE A 86 -21.24 4.90 11.12
CA ILE A 86 -22.08 6.04 10.74
C ILE A 86 -21.23 7.08 9.99
N LEU A 87 -20.06 7.45 10.52
CA LEU A 87 -19.17 8.41 9.87
C LEU A 87 -18.71 7.94 8.48
N LEU A 88 -18.37 6.65 8.37
CA LEU A 88 -17.96 6.03 7.10
C LEU A 88 -19.14 5.90 6.13
N GLY A 89 -20.32 5.50 6.61
CA GLY A 89 -21.54 5.34 5.80
C GLY A 89 -22.08 6.63 5.21
N GLU A 90 -21.91 7.75 5.91
CA GLU A 90 -22.25 9.10 5.43
C GLU A 90 -21.17 9.70 4.50
N GLY A 91 -20.09 8.96 4.24
CA GLY A 91 -19.03 9.41 3.33
C GLY A 91 -18.22 10.58 3.88
N LEU A 92 -18.04 10.64 5.19
CA LEU A 92 -17.37 11.74 5.88
C LEU A 92 -15.84 11.61 5.94
N ILE A 93 -15.26 10.60 5.26
CA ILE A 93 -13.81 10.43 5.19
C ILE A 93 -13.18 11.64 4.51
N SER A 94 -12.32 12.33 5.25
CA SER A 94 -11.51 13.46 4.81
C SER A 94 -10.08 13.29 5.33
N PRO A 95 -9.09 14.01 4.79
CA PRO A 95 -7.72 13.99 5.32
C PRO A 95 -7.66 14.27 6.83
N LEU A 96 -8.44 15.24 7.31
CA LEU A 96 -8.53 15.56 8.74
C LEU A 96 -9.08 14.39 9.55
N LEU A 97 -10.13 13.73 9.08
CA LEU A 97 -10.72 12.59 9.77
C LEU A 97 -9.77 11.37 9.77
N LEU A 98 -9.06 11.14 8.68
CA LEU A 98 -8.04 10.09 8.59
C LEU A 98 -6.92 10.31 9.59
N ALA A 99 -6.42 11.54 9.71
CA ALA A 99 -5.38 11.90 10.67
C ALA A 99 -5.86 11.75 12.12
N ALA A 100 -7.06 12.27 12.44
CA ALA A 100 -7.63 12.15 13.77
C ALA A 100 -7.84 10.68 14.17
N PHE A 101 -8.37 9.86 13.26
CA PHE A 101 -8.48 8.43 13.53
C PHE A 101 -7.13 7.77 13.67
N ALA A 102 -6.17 8.06 12.80
CA ALA A 102 -4.84 7.45 12.87
C ALA A 102 -4.14 7.68 14.22
N ASP A 103 -4.29 8.88 14.79
CA ASP A 103 -3.73 9.24 16.08
C ASP A 103 -4.45 8.52 17.24
N ASP A 104 -5.78 8.62 17.29
CA ASP A 104 -6.57 8.05 18.39
C ASP A 104 -6.69 6.52 18.32
N LEU A 105 -6.64 5.92 17.12
CA LEU A 105 -6.84 4.47 16.93
C LEU A 105 -5.79 3.64 17.69
N GLN A 106 -4.58 4.18 17.87
CA GLN A 106 -3.52 3.56 18.66
C GLN A 106 -3.92 3.39 20.14
N HIS A 107 -4.77 4.27 20.65
CA HIS A 107 -5.25 4.27 22.03
C HIS A 107 -6.61 3.58 22.20
N LEU A 108 -7.40 3.49 21.12
CA LEU A 108 -8.72 2.89 21.11
C LEU A 108 -8.70 1.38 20.88
N LEU A 109 -7.68 0.85 20.19
CA LEU A 109 -7.56 -0.58 19.96
C LEU A 109 -6.96 -1.28 21.18
N PRO A 110 -7.51 -2.44 21.59
CA PRO A 110 -6.92 -3.20 22.69
C PRO A 110 -5.46 -3.56 22.36
N PRO A 111 -4.57 -3.57 23.38
CA PRO A 111 -3.20 -3.99 23.17
C PRO A 111 -3.18 -5.41 22.60
N THR A 112 -2.39 -5.63 21.55
CA THR A 112 -2.33 -6.93 20.89
C THR A 112 -1.77 -7.97 21.87
N THR A 113 -2.56 -9.00 22.18
CA THR A 113 -2.16 -10.12 23.04
C THR A 113 -1.22 -11.10 22.34
N SER A 114 -1.03 -10.98 21.03
CA SER A 114 -0.12 -11.82 20.24
C SER A 114 1.31 -11.27 20.28
N GLN A 115 2.29 -12.16 20.51
CA GLN A 115 3.74 -11.92 20.33
C GLN A 115 4.10 -11.75 18.84
N LYS A 116 3.45 -10.80 18.14
CA LYS A 116 3.86 -10.46 16.78
C LYS A 116 5.20 -9.72 16.84
N PRO A 117 6.11 -9.95 15.88
CA PRO A 117 7.34 -9.17 15.76
C PRO A 117 6.99 -7.68 15.64
N SER A 118 7.78 -6.84 16.29
CA SER A 118 7.65 -5.38 16.15
C SER A 118 8.09 -4.91 14.76
N ALA A 119 7.80 -3.65 14.41
CA ALA A 119 8.23 -3.07 13.14
C ALA A 119 9.76 -3.20 12.95
N LEU A 120 10.51 -2.93 14.02
CA LEU A 120 11.96 -3.08 14.02
C LEU A 120 12.41 -4.54 13.86
N ASP A 121 11.73 -5.50 14.49
CA ASP A 121 12.06 -6.93 14.34
C ASP A 121 11.83 -7.41 12.90
N LEU A 122 10.73 -6.96 12.27
CA LEU A 122 10.43 -7.26 10.86
C LEU A 122 11.51 -6.70 9.93
N TRP A 123 11.92 -5.45 10.15
CA TRP A 123 12.96 -4.81 9.36
C TRP A 123 14.32 -5.49 9.53
N CYS A 124 14.64 -5.93 10.76
CA CYS A 124 15.89 -6.60 11.09
C CYS A 124 15.88 -8.12 10.82
N GLN A 125 14.77 -8.67 10.31
CA GLN A 125 14.66 -10.12 10.13
C GLN A 125 15.73 -10.65 9.16
N ARG A 126 16.41 -11.74 9.54
CA ARG A 126 17.43 -12.45 8.72
C ARG A 126 16.89 -13.71 8.04
N SER A 127 15.57 -13.79 7.96
CA SER A 127 14.82 -14.83 7.30
C SER A 127 13.67 -14.22 6.52
N TYR A 128 13.13 -14.97 5.58
CA TYR A 128 11.90 -14.64 4.87
C TYR A 128 10.96 -15.83 4.93
N ASN A 129 9.66 -15.57 4.74
CA ASN A 129 8.66 -16.62 4.67
C ASN A 129 8.69 -17.21 3.24
N GLY A 130 9.18 -18.43 3.10
CA GLY A 130 9.11 -19.15 1.83
C GLY A 130 7.68 -19.52 1.45
N ALA A 131 7.52 -20.12 0.28
CA ALA A 131 6.28 -20.64 -0.28
C ALA A 131 5.36 -21.35 0.74
N ASP A 132 5.93 -22.25 1.53
CA ASP A 132 5.22 -23.11 2.48
C ASP A 132 5.02 -22.43 3.85
N ARG A 133 5.25 -21.11 3.93
CA ARG A 133 5.28 -20.30 5.16
C ARG A 133 6.34 -20.73 6.19
N ASN A 134 7.28 -21.57 5.79
CA ASN A 134 8.47 -21.87 6.57
C ASN A 134 9.42 -20.68 6.51
N GLN A 135 10.00 -20.30 7.65
CA GLN A 135 11.08 -19.32 7.66
C GLN A 135 12.34 -19.94 7.07
N LEU A 136 12.84 -19.33 6.00
CA LEU A 136 14.10 -19.68 5.35
C LEU A 136 15.13 -18.57 5.61
N PRO A 137 16.42 -18.91 5.78
CA PRO A 137 17.47 -17.92 5.94
C PRO A 137 17.58 -17.05 4.68
N LEU A 138 17.91 -15.77 4.85
CA LEU A 138 18.17 -14.90 3.71
C LEU A 138 19.36 -15.40 2.88
N PRO A 139 19.30 -15.26 1.54
CA PRO A 139 20.44 -15.58 0.69
C PRO A 139 21.61 -14.64 0.99
N ASP A 140 22.84 -15.11 0.77
CA ASP A 140 24.08 -14.33 0.92
C ASP A 140 24.63 -13.81 -0.43
N GLY A 141 24.03 -14.24 -1.54
CA GLY A 141 24.36 -13.79 -2.90
C GLY A 141 23.35 -14.24 -3.95
N LEU A 142 23.56 -13.82 -5.20
CA LEU A 142 22.67 -14.08 -6.35
C LEU A 142 22.51 -15.56 -6.68
N GLU A 143 23.55 -16.38 -6.46
CA GLU A 143 23.49 -17.83 -6.69
C GLU A 143 22.53 -18.50 -5.69
N THR A 144 22.70 -18.21 -4.40
CA THR A 144 21.81 -18.68 -3.33
C THR A 144 20.38 -18.15 -3.53
N TRP A 145 20.24 -16.88 -3.90
CA TRP A 145 18.95 -16.24 -4.19
C TRP A 145 18.19 -16.95 -5.33
N ARG A 146 18.86 -17.26 -6.45
CA ARG A 146 18.24 -17.97 -7.58
C ARG A 146 17.91 -19.44 -7.24
N SER A 147 18.81 -20.13 -6.57
CA SER A 147 18.63 -21.55 -6.22
C SER A 147 17.52 -21.75 -5.20
N GLN A 148 17.43 -20.89 -4.18
CA GLN A 148 16.35 -20.93 -3.19
C GLN A 148 14.97 -20.71 -3.83
N ALA A 149 14.83 -19.72 -4.72
CA ALA A 149 13.57 -19.47 -5.41
C ALA A 149 13.14 -20.64 -6.29
N THR A 150 14.10 -21.29 -6.96
CA THR A 150 13.85 -22.48 -7.79
C THR A 150 13.44 -23.68 -6.93
N ALA A 151 14.05 -23.86 -5.77
CA ALA A 151 13.69 -24.94 -4.83
C ALA A 151 12.28 -24.75 -4.25
N SER A 152 11.90 -23.51 -3.94
CA SER A 152 10.56 -23.13 -3.44
C SER A 152 9.45 -23.51 -4.44
N LEU A 153 9.70 -23.36 -5.75
CA LEU A 153 8.77 -23.80 -6.80
C LEU A 153 8.55 -25.32 -6.80
N GLN A 154 9.61 -26.10 -6.57
CA GLN A 154 9.53 -27.56 -6.59
C GLN A 154 8.75 -28.10 -5.39
N SER A 155 8.72 -27.40 -4.26
CA SER A 155 7.88 -27.76 -3.11
C SER A 155 6.41 -27.37 -3.32
N GLN A 156 6.13 -26.21 -3.92
CA GLN A 156 4.76 -25.77 -4.25
C GLN A 156 4.05 -26.73 -5.23
N ASN A 157 4.75 -27.26 -6.23
CA ASN A 157 4.17 -28.21 -7.19
C ASN A 157 3.75 -29.56 -6.57
N LYS A 158 4.14 -29.84 -5.32
CA LYS A 158 3.70 -31.04 -4.57
C LYS A 158 2.45 -30.79 -3.71
N GLN A 159 2.02 -29.55 -3.53
CA GLN A 159 0.80 -29.19 -2.81
C GLN A 159 -0.20 -28.55 -3.77
N HIS A 160 -0.97 -29.39 -4.44
CA HIS A 160 -2.17 -28.94 -5.16
C HIS A 160 -3.28 -28.71 -4.14
N GLU A 161 -3.36 -27.48 -3.62
CA GLU A 161 -4.59 -26.75 -3.33
C GLU A 161 -4.21 -25.42 -2.65
N PRO A 162 -4.63 -24.26 -3.19
CA PRO A 162 -4.45 -23.00 -2.51
C PRO A 162 -5.30 -23.04 -1.24
N ASN A 163 -4.67 -23.27 -0.10
CA ASN A 163 -5.35 -23.25 1.19
C ASN A 163 -5.87 -21.81 1.41
N PRO A 164 -7.19 -21.56 1.40
CA PRO A 164 -7.77 -20.24 1.45
C PRO A 164 -7.68 -19.75 2.89
N ARG A 165 -6.49 -19.37 3.34
CA ARG A 165 -6.30 -18.62 4.58
C ARG A 165 -5.89 -17.20 4.26
N SER A 166 -6.73 -16.57 3.44
CA SER A 166 -7.10 -15.17 3.63
C SER A 166 -8.01 -15.13 4.86
N GLY A 167 -7.82 -14.19 5.79
CA GLY A 167 -8.74 -13.99 6.93
C GLY A 167 -10.15 -13.52 6.52
N LEU A 168 -10.62 -13.93 5.34
CA LEU A 168 -11.90 -13.64 4.69
C LEU A 168 -12.56 -14.92 4.15
N ALA A 169 -11.93 -16.10 4.29
CA ALA A 169 -12.48 -17.37 3.79
C ALA A 169 -13.76 -17.82 4.52
N GLY A 170 -14.05 -17.28 5.71
CA GLY A 170 -15.27 -17.54 6.48
C GLY A 170 -16.54 -16.91 5.90
N LEU A 171 -16.42 -15.89 5.05
CA LEU A 171 -17.56 -15.14 4.48
C LEU A 171 -18.40 -15.90 3.46
N THR A 172 -18.05 -17.16 3.17
CA THR A 172 -18.74 -18.00 2.18
C THR A 172 -20.14 -18.44 2.61
N SER A 173 -20.54 -18.24 3.87
CA SER A 173 -21.78 -18.84 4.39
C SER A 173 -23.05 -17.99 4.28
N LEU A 174 -22.96 -16.69 3.96
CA LEU A 174 -24.15 -15.80 3.97
C LEU A 174 -24.25 -14.77 2.84
N GLY A 175 -23.20 -14.52 2.06
CA GLY A 175 -23.33 -13.78 0.80
C GLY A 175 -23.65 -14.77 -0.31
N GLY A 176 -24.69 -14.53 -1.12
CA GLY A 176 -24.65 -15.12 -2.46
C GLY A 176 -23.30 -14.77 -3.10
N GLU A 177 -22.76 -15.65 -3.93
CA GLU A 177 -21.80 -15.44 -5.03
C GLU A 177 -20.54 -14.52 -4.85
N ILE A 178 -20.55 -13.41 -4.09
CA ILE A 178 -19.38 -12.56 -3.80
C ILE A 178 -18.39 -13.27 -2.86
N ALA A 179 -17.19 -13.52 -3.39
CA ALA A 179 -16.01 -13.87 -2.63
C ALA A 179 -15.18 -12.61 -2.33
N TRP A 180 -14.88 -12.36 -1.05
CA TRP A 180 -13.99 -11.27 -0.60
C TRP A 180 -12.50 -11.62 -0.77
N CYS A 181 -12.17 -12.10 -1.95
CA CYS A 181 -10.81 -12.33 -2.42
C CYS A 181 -10.82 -12.33 -3.95
N ASN A 182 -9.66 -12.18 -4.56
CA ASN A 182 -9.54 -12.23 -6.01
C ASN A 182 -9.60 -13.68 -6.47
N HIS A 183 -10.58 -14.01 -7.29
CA HIS A 183 -10.68 -15.28 -8.00
C HIS A 183 -10.46 -15.09 -9.49
N GLY A 184 -9.87 -16.08 -10.18
CA GLY A 184 -9.73 -16.06 -11.63
C GLY A 184 -8.70 -15.05 -12.17
N LEU A 185 -7.89 -14.43 -11.30
CA LEU A 185 -6.76 -13.58 -11.70
C LEU A 185 -5.45 -14.34 -11.65
N SER A 186 -4.55 -14.05 -12.60
CA SER A 186 -3.16 -14.51 -12.61
C SER A 186 -2.23 -13.44 -12.05
N TYR A 187 -1.06 -13.85 -11.57
CA TYR A 187 0.03 -12.92 -11.27
C TYR A 187 0.73 -12.46 -12.55
N LEU A 188 1.26 -11.23 -12.54
CA LEU A 188 2.01 -10.67 -13.66
C LEU A 188 3.40 -11.31 -13.85
N GLN A 189 3.99 -11.84 -12.77
CA GLN A 189 5.28 -12.51 -12.80
C GLN A 189 5.17 -13.98 -12.38
N SER A 190 6.13 -14.80 -12.80
CA SER A 190 6.21 -16.21 -12.44
C SER A 190 6.30 -16.40 -10.91
N ALA A 191 5.95 -17.59 -10.41
CA ALA A 191 6.06 -17.87 -8.97
C ALA A 191 7.51 -17.77 -8.46
N ALA A 192 8.50 -18.10 -9.30
CA ALA A 192 9.92 -17.94 -8.98
C ALA A 192 10.28 -16.46 -8.79
N SER A 193 9.88 -15.63 -9.73
CA SER A 193 10.14 -14.18 -9.71
C SER A 193 9.47 -13.52 -8.50
N ARG A 194 8.27 -13.96 -8.13
CA ARG A 194 7.58 -13.43 -6.94
C ARG A 194 8.29 -13.78 -5.64
N ASP A 195 8.83 -14.98 -5.53
CA ASP A 195 9.64 -15.40 -4.39
C ASP A 195 10.97 -14.63 -4.36
N GLN A 196 11.60 -14.46 -5.52
CA GLN A 196 12.80 -13.63 -5.71
C GLN A 196 12.59 -12.16 -5.28
N ASN A 197 11.45 -11.55 -5.64
CA ASN A 197 11.08 -10.22 -5.18
C ASN A 197 10.96 -10.16 -3.65
N GLN A 198 10.34 -11.17 -3.03
CA GLN A 198 10.17 -11.24 -1.57
C GLN A 198 11.51 -11.38 -0.85
N GLN A 199 12.38 -12.25 -1.35
CA GLN A 199 13.74 -12.38 -0.85
C GLN A 199 14.49 -11.06 -0.98
N MET A 200 14.51 -10.45 -2.18
CA MET A 200 15.27 -9.24 -2.43
C MET A 200 14.76 -8.04 -1.63
N ALA A 201 13.44 -7.90 -1.43
CA ALA A 201 12.87 -6.91 -0.53
C ALA A 201 13.47 -7.03 0.88
N GLN A 202 13.51 -8.26 1.42
CA GLN A 202 14.07 -8.50 2.74
C GLN A 202 15.60 -8.37 2.78
N VAL A 203 16.31 -8.66 1.68
CA VAL A 203 17.75 -8.35 1.53
C VAL A 203 18.00 -6.85 1.73
N PHE A 204 17.25 -5.97 1.05
CA PHE A 204 17.41 -4.53 1.22
C PHE A 204 17.04 -4.05 2.63
N ASN A 205 15.99 -4.60 3.24
CA ASN A 205 15.65 -4.30 4.64
C ASN A 205 16.79 -4.70 5.60
N ALA A 206 17.31 -5.92 5.44
CA ALA A 206 18.40 -6.42 6.26
C ALA A 206 19.69 -5.63 6.08
N LEU A 207 20.02 -5.22 4.85
CA LEU A 207 21.15 -4.32 4.57
C LEU A 207 20.96 -2.95 5.24
N GLY A 208 19.78 -2.33 5.12
CA GLY A 208 19.48 -1.06 5.79
C GLY A 208 19.57 -1.15 7.30
N SER A 209 19.14 -2.27 7.90
CA SER A 209 19.21 -2.48 9.35
C SER A 209 20.62 -2.53 9.91
N ASN A 210 21.65 -2.71 9.07
CA ASN A 210 23.05 -2.60 9.52
C ASN A 210 23.39 -1.19 10.05
N LEU A 211 22.61 -0.15 9.71
CA LEU A 211 22.75 1.19 10.28
C LEU A 211 22.61 1.21 11.81
N LEU A 212 21.84 0.27 12.38
CA LEU A 212 21.61 0.17 13.82
C LEU A 212 22.68 -0.64 14.57
N LYS A 213 23.75 -1.05 13.88
CA LYS A 213 24.86 -1.75 14.53
C LYS A 213 25.46 -0.88 15.64
N GLY A 214 25.62 -1.46 16.82
CA GLY A 214 26.23 -0.77 17.97
C GLY A 214 25.23 -0.05 18.90
N GLN A 215 23.94 -0.09 18.58
CA GLN A 215 22.83 0.44 19.40
C GLN A 215 22.43 -0.46 20.59
N GLY A 216 23.32 -1.35 21.04
CA GLY A 216 23.00 -2.38 22.04
C GLY A 216 22.09 -3.51 21.54
N LEU A 217 21.60 -3.43 20.30
CA LEU A 217 20.93 -4.51 19.60
C LEU A 217 21.97 -5.53 19.12
N ASN A 218 21.78 -6.81 19.46
CA ASN A 218 22.66 -7.90 19.02
C ASN A 218 22.35 -8.30 17.56
N ILE A 219 22.49 -7.34 16.66
CA ILE A 219 22.24 -7.52 15.22
C ILE A 219 23.55 -7.85 14.54
N GLU A 220 23.65 -9.08 14.03
CA GLU A 220 24.76 -9.46 13.17
C GLU A 220 24.73 -8.67 11.85
N THR A 221 25.92 -8.25 11.40
CA THR A 221 26.06 -7.53 10.13
C THR A 221 25.71 -8.47 9.00
N TYR A 222 24.60 -8.19 8.33
CA TYR A 222 24.19 -8.94 7.16
C TYR A 222 24.94 -8.47 5.92
N ARG A 223 25.25 -9.41 5.02
CA ARG A 223 25.90 -9.12 3.75
C ARG A 223 25.22 -9.88 2.62
N PHE A 224 25.14 -9.23 1.46
CA PHE A 224 24.70 -9.83 0.20
C PHE A 224 25.72 -9.49 -0.88
N GLU A 225 26.28 -10.49 -1.56
CA GLU A 225 27.40 -10.31 -2.52
C GLU A 225 28.59 -9.56 -1.89
N GLY A 226 28.83 -9.83 -0.60
CA GLY A 226 29.84 -9.15 0.21
C GLY A 226 29.50 -7.71 0.62
N GLN A 227 28.43 -7.10 0.06
CA GLN A 227 28.01 -5.73 0.36
C GLN A 227 27.23 -5.66 1.67
N SER A 228 27.40 -4.58 2.43
CA SER A 228 26.77 -4.38 3.74
C SER A 228 25.77 -3.23 3.79
N CYS A 229 25.49 -2.57 2.67
CA CYS A 229 24.45 -1.55 2.53
C CYS A 229 23.88 -1.59 1.11
N GLY A 230 22.65 -1.09 0.95
CA GLY A 230 21.89 -1.12 -0.28
C GLY A 230 22.56 -0.33 -1.41
N LYS A 231 23.12 0.86 -1.14
CA LYS A 231 23.80 1.65 -2.19
C LYS A 231 24.98 0.91 -2.83
N ASN A 232 25.75 0.18 -2.03
CA ASN A 232 26.88 -0.60 -2.53
C ASN A 232 26.39 -1.83 -3.31
N LEU A 233 25.26 -2.41 -2.90
CA LEU A 233 24.60 -3.45 -3.67
C LEU A 233 24.14 -2.92 -5.04
N ILE A 234 23.51 -1.74 -5.11
CA ILE A 234 23.11 -1.12 -6.38
C ILE A 234 24.32 -0.91 -7.31
N HIS A 235 25.40 -0.31 -6.81
CA HIS A 235 26.63 -0.14 -7.59
C HIS A 235 27.20 -1.47 -8.08
N TRP A 236 27.21 -2.48 -7.21
CA TRP A 236 27.70 -3.81 -7.57
C TRP A 236 26.83 -4.46 -8.66
N LEU A 237 25.50 -4.36 -8.56
CA LEU A 237 24.57 -4.87 -9.58
C LEU A 237 24.76 -4.16 -10.92
N GLN A 238 24.87 -2.83 -10.91
CA GLN A 238 25.15 -2.04 -12.13
C GLN A 238 26.48 -2.43 -12.77
N ALA A 239 27.54 -2.65 -11.97
CA ALA A 239 28.83 -3.15 -12.47
C ALA A 239 28.75 -4.57 -13.07
N LYS A 240 27.72 -5.35 -12.72
CA LYS A 240 27.38 -6.64 -13.32
C LYS A 240 26.44 -6.53 -14.53
N GLY A 241 26.17 -5.31 -15.00
CA GLY A 241 25.33 -5.04 -16.17
C GLY A 241 23.82 -4.99 -15.88
N TRP A 242 23.41 -4.91 -14.62
CA TRP A 242 22.00 -4.73 -14.28
C TRP A 242 21.58 -3.29 -14.56
N SER A 243 20.34 -3.11 -15.03
CA SER A 243 19.68 -1.81 -15.06
C SER A 243 18.88 -1.63 -13.78
N CYS A 244 19.26 -0.64 -12.97
CA CYS A 244 18.60 -0.29 -11.72
C CYS A 244 17.97 1.09 -11.83
N LYS A 245 16.68 1.20 -11.54
CA LYS A 245 15.97 2.48 -11.52
C LYS A 245 14.83 2.45 -10.49
N ALA A 246 14.44 3.62 -10.01
CA ALA A 246 13.28 3.75 -9.14
C ALA A 246 12.41 4.93 -9.55
N ARG A 247 11.12 4.88 -9.18
CA ARG A 247 10.13 5.89 -9.54
C ARG A 247 9.01 5.93 -8.51
N VAL A 248 8.54 7.12 -8.16
CA VAL A 248 7.31 7.26 -7.36
C VAL A 248 6.12 6.78 -8.19
N ARG A 249 5.37 5.84 -7.63
CA ARG A 249 4.17 5.24 -8.19
C ARG A 249 2.96 5.61 -7.34
N THR A 250 1.84 5.94 -7.99
CA THR A 250 0.53 6.07 -7.35
C THR A 250 -0.52 5.23 -8.07
N SER A 251 -1.41 4.61 -7.31
CA SER A 251 -2.58 3.88 -7.82
C SER A 251 -3.75 3.99 -6.85
N VAL A 252 -4.90 3.41 -7.18
CA VAL A 252 -6.04 3.38 -6.24
C VAL A 252 -5.74 2.42 -5.08
N ALA A 253 -5.92 2.88 -3.85
CA ALA A 253 -5.76 2.05 -2.67
C ALA A 253 -6.90 1.02 -2.58
N SER A 254 -6.53 -0.26 -2.47
CA SER A 254 -7.47 -1.33 -2.13
C SER A 254 -7.24 -1.92 -0.74
N PHE A 255 -6.23 -1.47 0.02
CA PHE A 255 -5.88 -2.01 1.34
C PHE A 255 -5.70 -3.54 1.35
N GLY A 256 -5.18 -4.09 0.24
CA GLY A 256 -5.03 -5.54 0.05
C GLY A 256 -6.35 -6.30 -0.12
N LEU A 257 -7.50 -5.61 -0.16
CA LEU A 257 -8.79 -6.20 -0.46
C LEU A 257 -8.89 -6.56 -1.94
N GLY A 258 -9.68 -7.59 -2.21
CA GLY A 258 -10.16 -7.98 -3.52
C GLY A 258 -11.55 -8.57 -3.36
N ALA A 259 -12.37 -8.46 -4.40
CA ALA A 259 -13.69 -9.04 -4.42
C ALA A 259 -14.02 -9.55 -5.83
N SER A 260 -14.68 -10.69 -5.89
CA SER A 260 -15.07 -11.33 -7.15
C SER A 260 -16.44 -12.00 -6.98
N THR A 261 -17.18 -12.18 -8.07
CA THR A 261 -18.44 -12.93 -8.09
C THR A 261 -18.43 -13.87 -9.30
N PRO A 262 -18.94 -15.11 -9.22
CA PRO A 262 -19.13 -15.96 -10.39
C PRO A 262 -20.02 -15.23 -11.38
N SER A 263 -19.69 -15.38 -12.65
CA SER A 263 -20.54 -14.89 -13.74
C SER A 263 -21.70 -15.86 -13.92
N ALA A 264 -22.93 -15.35 -13.94
CA ALA A 264 -24.15 -16.16 -14.01
C ALA A 264 -24.22 -17.14 -15.21
N ASN A 265 -23.41 -16.91 -16.25
CA ASN A 265 -23.45 -17.63 -17.52
C ASN A 265 -22.13 -18.36 -17.88
N SER A 266 -21.14 -18.44 -16.98
CA SER A 266 -19.86 -19.10 -17.28
C SER A 266 -19.13 -19.60 -16.03
N ASN A 267 -18.17 -20.51 -16.19
CA ASN A 267 -17.19 -20.85 -15.13
C ASN A 267 -16.16 -19.72 -14.88
N GLN A 268 -16.44 -18.49 -15.30
CA GLN A 268 -15.55 -17.33 -15.14
C GLN A 268 -15.98 -16.47 -13.95
N TRP A 269 -15.02 -15.76 -13.38
CA TRP A 269 -15.22 -14.83 -12.27
C TRP A 269 -15.21 -13.39 -12.77
N SER A 270 -16.27 -12.65 -12.48
CA SER A 270 -16.28 -11.19 -12.60
C SER A 270 -15.59 -10.58 -11.39
N GLN A 271 -14.78 -9.56 -11.63
CA GLN A 271 -14.11 -8.81 -10.57
C GLN A 271 -14.95 -7.64 -10.14
N ILE A 272 -14.88 -7.30 -8.86
CA ILE A 272 -15.51 -6.13 -8.27
C ILE A 272 -14.39 -5.14 -7.93
N PRO A 273 -14.18 -4.09 -8.75
CA PRO A 273 -13.21 -3.05 -8.44
C PRO A 273 -13.55 -2.38 -7.11
N LEU A 274 -12.59 -2.39 -6.17
CA LEU A 274 -12.73 -1.79 -4.85
C LEU A 274 -11.87 -0.52 -4.76
N ALA A 275 -12.46 0.55 -4.24
CA ALA A 275 -11.78 1.82 -4.01
C ALA A 275 -12.47 2.62 -2.90
N VAL A 276 -11.71 3.42 -2.16
CA VAL A 276 -12.28 4.25 -1.08
C VAL A 276 -12.45 5.69 -1.57
N PRO A 277 -13.70 6.18 -1.74
CA PRO A 277 -13.92 7.59 -2.03
C PRO A 277 -13.70 8.43 -0.76
N TYR A 278 -13.13 9.62 -0.92
CA TYR A 278 -12.95 10.56 0.18
C TYR A 278 -13.19 12.00 -0.27
N ARG A 279 -13.55 12.83 0.71
CA ARG A 279 -13.71 14.28 0.60
C ARG A 279 -12.36 14.94 0.73
N THR A 280 -11.98 15.77 -0.24
CA THR A 280 -10.61 16.33 -0.29
C THR A 280 -10.43 17.58 0.56
N GLY A 281 -11.51 18.23 1.03
CA GLY A 281 -11.42 19.57 1.61
C GLY A 281 -11.16 20.69 0.59
N LEU A 282 -11.06 20.36 -0.70
CA LEU A 282 -10.86 21.30 -1.80
C LEU A 282 -12.17 21.54 -2.54
N GLN A 283 -12.35 22.73 -3.12
CA GLN A 283 -13.57 23.10 -3.84
C GLN A 283 -13.30 23.34 -5.34
N GLU A 284 -14.28 22.94 -6.15
CA GLU A 284 -14.41 23.36 -7.55
C GLU A 284 -14.82 24.84 -7.65
N PRO A 285 -14.65 25.49 -8.82
CA PRO A 285 -15.12 26.87 -9.05
C PRO A 285 -16.60 27.09 -8.75
N ASN A 286 -17.43 26.05 -8.87
CA ASN A 286 -18.86 26.07 -8.53
C ASN A 286 -19.14 25.87 -7.03
N GLN A 287 -18.11 25.97 -6.17
CA GLN A 287 -18.17 25.81 -4.70
C GLN A 287 -18.52 24.39 -4.21
N LYS A 288 -18.61 23.40 -5.11
CA LYS A 288 -18.78 22.00 -4.70
C LYS A 288 -17.45 21.43 -4.24
N GLU A 289 -17.47 20.69 -3.12
CA GLU A 289 -16.29 19.97 -2.66
C GLU A 289 -15.90 18.86 -3.64
N ILE A 290 -14.60 18.77 -3.92
CA ILE A 290 -14.00 17.74 -4.77
C ILE A 290 -13.94 16.44 -3.97
N ASN A 291 -14.47 15.37 -4.56
CA ASN A 291 -14.27 14.00 -4.08
C ASN A 291 -13.22 13.32 -4.97
N ALA A 292 -12.45 12.41 -4.39
CA ALA A 292 -11.46 11.61 -5.12
C ALA A 292 -11.39 10.19 -4.54
N LEU A 293 -10.56 9.32 -5.11
CA LEU A 293 -10.30 8.00 -4.54
C LEU A 293 -8.99 8.02 -3.76
N LEU A 294 -8.95 7.40 -2.58
CA LEU A 294 -7.73 7.33 -1.79
C LEU A 294 -6.63 6.63 -2.60
N PRO A 295 -5.45 7.25 -2.75
CA PRO A 295 -4.36 6.64 -3.47
C PRO A 295 -3.51 5.75 -2.54
N HIS A 296 -2.92 4.71 -3.12
CA HIS A 296 -1.71 4.07 -2.61
C HIS A 296 -0.51 4.72 -3.30
N ALA A 297 0.57 4.97 -2.57
CA ALA A 297 1.83 5.41 -3.16
C ALA A 297 3.01 4.63 -2.60
N CYS A 298 4.03 4.44 -3.43
CA CYS A 298 5.30 3.84 -3.06
C CYS A 298 6.44 4.34 -3.96
N LEU A 299 7.68 4.19 -3.49
CA LEU A 299 8.84 4.18 -4.39
C LEU A 299 8.94 2.79 -5.00
N GLU A 300 8.60 2.66 -6.28
CA GLU A 300 8.81 1.44 -7.03
C GLU A 300 10.28 1.36 -7.48
N MET A 301 10.93 0.22 -7.26
CA MET A 301 12.28 -0.06 -7.76
C MET A 301 12.27 -1.28 -8.69
N GLU A 302 12.85 -1.08 -9.87
CA GLU A 302 13.04 -2.09 -10.90
C GLU A 302 14.54 -2.44 -10.98
N LEU A 303 14.87 -3.71 -10.71
CA LEU A 303 16.22 -4.25 -10.89
C LEU A 303 16.18 -5.28 -12.04
N GLN A 304 16.59 -4.85 -13.23
CA GLN A 304 16.60 -5.69 -14.42
C GLN A 304 17.98 -6.34 -14.59
N PRO A 305 18.10 -7.68 -14.45
CA PRO A 305 19.34 -8.37 -14.77
C PRO A 305 19.62 -8.37 -16.28
N PRO A 306 20.88 -8.64 -16.72
CA PRO A 306 21.20 -8.85 -18.14
C PRO A 306 20.38 -9.98 -18.77
N GLU A 307 20.07 -11.01 -17.99
CA GLU A 307 19.25 -12.16 -18.37
C GLU A 307 18.26 -12.48 -17.25
N GLY A 308 16.98 -12.68 -17.61
CA GLY A 308 15.89 -13.03 -16.68
C GLY A 308 14.84 -11.94 -16.51
N GLU A 309 13.85 -12.22 -15.66
CA GLU A 309 12.78 -11.28 -15.32
C GLU A 309 13.27 -10.16 -14.39
N THR A 310 12.61 -9.00 -14.47
CA THR A 310 12.86 -7.86 -13.58
C THR A 310 12.49 -8.20 -12.14
N VAL A 311 13.33 -7.81 -11.18
CA VAL A 311 12.96 -7.81 -9.76
C VAL A 311 12.21 -6.52 -9.45
N LEU A 312 10.99 -6.65 -8.91
CA LEU A 312 10.09 -5.53 -8.65
C LEU A 312 9.86 -5.36 -7.14
N LEU A 313 10.30 -4.22 -6.61
CA LEU A 313 10.19 -3.87 -5.19
C LEU A 313 9.40 -2.57 -5.02
N GLN A 314 8.85 -2.37 -3.83
CA GLN A 314 8.22 -1.12 -3.41
C GLN A 314 8.64 -0.76 -2.00
N TYR A 315 8.95 0.51 -1.77
CA TYR A 315 9.21 1.06 -0.45
C TYR A 315 8.06 1.99 -0.01
N TYR A 316 7.52 1.75 1.19
CA TYR A 316 6.47 2.56 1.82
C TYR A 316 6.26 2.17 3.29
N GLN A 317 5.50 2.98 4.04
CA GLN A 317 4.91 2.63 5.33
C GLN A 317 3.69 1.72 5.10
N GLY A 318 3.82 0.43 5.40
CA GLY A 318 2.81 -0.57 5.07
C GLY A 318 1.86 -0.96 6.19
N THR A 319 0.67 -1.45 5.82
CA THR A 319 -0.35 -1.99 6.74
C THR A 319 0.10 -3.23 7.51
N GLU A 320 1.12 -3.90 7.00
CA GLU A 320 1.86 -5.00 7.61
C GLU A 320 2.67 -4.57 8.84
N GLY A 321 2.84 -3.26 9.03
CA GLY A 321 3.56 -2.67 10.16
C GLY A 321 5.06 -2.59 9.95
N LEU A 322 5.47 -2.32 8.72
CA LEU A 322 6.86 -2.11 8.34
C LEU A 322 6.97 -0.82 7.52
N ASN A 323 7.92 0.03 7.88
CA ASN A 323 8.47 1.05 6.99
C ASN A 323 9.68 0.45 6.27
N GLY A 324 9.52 0.04 5.02
CA GLY A 324 10.57 -0.73 4.37
C GLY A 324 10.21 -1.20 2.97
N TRP A 325 11.09 -2.04 2.42
CA TRP A 325 10.90 -2.70 1.14
C TRP A 325 9.96 -3.87 1.28
N ALA A 326 9.00 -3.96 0.35
CA ALA A 326 8.12 -5.08 0.13
C ALA A 326 8.21 -5.54 -1.34
N ALA A 327 7.89 -6.80 -1.57
CA ALA A 327 7.78 -7.33 -2.93
C ALA A 327 6.60 -6.68 -3.67
N MET A 328 6.80 -6.35 -4.93
CA MET A 328 5.72 -5.90 -5.82
C MET A 328 5.18 -7.08 -6.62
N ASN A 329 4.49 -7.98 -5.92
CA ASN A 329 3.92 -9.21 -6.48
C ASN A 329 2.50 -8.99 -7.00
N ASP A 330 2.36 -8.10 -7.98
CA ASP A 330 1.07 -7.64 -8.49
C ASP A 330 0.29 -8.77 -9.21
N LEU A 331 -0.99 -8.89 -8.86
CA LEU A 331 -1.99 -9.59 -9.67
C LEU A 331 -2.29 -8.76 -10.91
N ASP A 332 -2.67 -9.43 -11.99
CA ASP A 332 -3.21 -8.78 -13.19
C ASP A 332 -4.56 -8.14 -12.87
N ARG A 333 -4.51 -6.88 -12.44
CA ARG A 333 -5.65 -6.03 -12.10
C ARG A 333 -5.57 -4.78 -12.97
N PRO A 334 -6.03 -4.84 -14.24
CA PRO A 334 -5.92 -3.70 -15.15
C PRO A 334 -6.64 -2.46 -14.65
N TRP A 335 -7.62 -2.56 -13.75
CA TRP A 335 -8.30 -1.40 -13.16
C TRP A 335 -7.52 -0.69 -12.04
N GLN A 336 -6.45 -1.30 -11.51
CA GLN A 336 -5.76 -0.82 -10.31
C GLN A 336 -4.24 -0.77 -10.48
N ASN A 337 -3.63 -1.81 -11.07
CA ASN A 337 -2.19 -2.00 -11.15
C ASN A 337 -1.69 -2.08 -12.61
N GLY A 338 -2.52 -1.65 -13.57
CA GLY A 338 -2.16 -1.59 -14.99
C GLY A 338 -1.10 -0.52 -15.26
N ARG A 339 0.15 -0.94 -15.43
CA ARG A 339 1.30 -0.05 -15.68
C ARG A 339 1.24 0.67 -17.03
N SER A 340 0.56 0.06 -18.01
CA SER A 340 0.47 0.51 -19.41
C SER A 340 -0.79 1.31 -19.71
N ASN A 341 -1.85 1.20 -18.90
CA ASN A 341 -3.18 1.66 -19.27
C ASN A 341 -3.65 2.91 -18.51
N GLY A 342 -2.76 3.56 -17.76
CA GLY A 342 -3.05 4.81 -17.03
C GLY A 342 -3.78 4.64 -15.69
N THR A 343 -4.07 3.40 -15.25
CA THR A 343 -4.60 3.14 -13.90
C THR A 343 -3.54 3.27 -12.80
N VAL A 344 -2.28 3.20 -13.20
CA VAL A 344 -1.11 3.58 -12.41
C VAL A 344 -0.56 4.90 -12.94
N HIS A 345 -0.33 5.85 -12.05
CA HIS A 345 0.37 7.09 -12.37
C HIS A 345 1.81 7.03 -11.82
N TYR A 346 2.76 7.51 -12.62
CA TYR A 346 4.17 7.55 -12.27
C TYR A 346 4.67 8.99 -12.28
N SER A 347 5.38 9.40 -11.22
CA SER A 347 6.03 10.72 -11.16
C SER A 347 6.97 10.90 -12.35
N PRO A 348 7.05 12.06 -13.03
CA PRO A 348 7.89 12.23 -14.22
C PRO A 348 9.37 11.91 -13.97
N THR A 349 9.85 12.12 -12.74
CA THR A 349 11.23 11.86 -12.33
C THR A 349 11.51 10.37 -12.21
N VAL A 350 12.54 9.89 -12.92
CA VAL A 350 13.08 8.54 -12.78
C VAL A 350 14.42 8.64 -12.06
N PHE A 351 14.57 7.99 -10.91
CA PHE A 351 15.81 7.98 -10.15
C PHE A 351 16.75 6.90 -10.70
N GLN A 352 17.92 7.33 -11.17
CA GLN A 352 19.00 6.49 -11.66
C GLN A 352 20.34 6.97 -11.08
N ASP A 353 21.36 6.12 -11.15
CA ASP A 353 22.72 6.43 -10.72
C ASP A 353 22.76 7.07 -9.32
N GLN A 354 23.35 8.26 -9.19
CA GLN A 354 23.47 8.96 -7.90
C GLN A 354 22.12 9.23 -7.24
N GLN A 355 21.08 9.56 -8.02
CA GLN A 355 19.74 9.80 -7.45
C GLN A 355 19.13 8.51 -6.89
N LEU A 356 19.41 7.36 -7.51
CA LEU A 356 18.99 6.08 -6.98
C LEU A 356 19.74 5.77 -5.68
N THR A 357 21.06 6.01 -5.62
CA THR A 357 21.81 5.78 -4.38
C THR A 357 21.37 6.69 -3.25
N ASP A 358 21.05 7.95 -3.54
CA ASP A 358 20.50 8.89 -2.57
C ASP A 358 19.14 8.41 -2.05
N ALA A 359 18.30 7.87 -2.95
CA ALA A 359 17.00 7.30 -2.57
C ALA A 359 17.19 6.07 -1.66
N ILE A 360 18.17 5.20 -1.93
CA ILE A 360 18.46 4.05 -1.07
C ILE A 360 18.96 4.51 0.32
N ASP A 361 19.91 5.44 0.39
CA ASP A 361 20.42 5.96 1.67
C ASP A 361 19.26 6.58 2.50
N LEU A 362 18.34 7.31 1.86
CA LEU A 362 17.14 7.85 2.51
C LEU A 362 16.17 6.74 2.96
N CYS A 363 15.89 5.73 2.13
CA CYS A 363 15.04 4.60 2.52
C CYS A 363 15.60 3.83 3.73
N GLU A 364 16.92 3.63 3.80
CA GLU A 364 17.56 2.98 4.95
C GLU A 364 17.46 3.84 6.21
N LEU A 365 17.69 5.16 6.09
CA LEU A 365 17.55 6.11 7.19
C LEU A 365 16.12 6.19 7.71
N MET A 366 15.16 6.34 6.80
CA MET A 366 13.72 6.37 7.12
C MET A 366 13.28 5.05 7.77
N GLY A 367 13.74 3.91 7.26
CA GLY A 367 13.46 2.60 7.87
C GLY A 367 14.01 2.50 9.29
N ALA A 368 15.22 3.02 9.56
CA ALA A 368 15.78 3.05 10.91
C ALA A 368 14.94 3.91 11.87
N ILE A 369 14.55 5.13 11.45
CA ILE A 369 13.81 6.09 12.28
C ILE A 369 12.39 5.59 12.55
N HIS A 370 11.63 5.30 11.48
CA HIS A 370 10.21 4.97 11.57
C HIS A 370 9.98 3.65 12.31
N ASN A 371 10.76 2.60 11.99
CA ASN A 371 10.59 1.31 12.66
C ASN A 371 11.04 1.35 14.13
N SER A 372 12.07 2.13 14.47
CA SER A 372 12.48 2.31 15.87
C SER A 372 11.44 3.07 16.68
N GLU A 373 10.89 4.17 16.14
CA GLU A 373 9.81 4.93 16.77
C GLU A 373 8.58 4.05 17.01
N ALA A 374 8.13 3.33 15.97
CA ALA A 374 7.01 2.43 16.06
C ALA A 374 7.20 1.33 17.12
N SER A 375 8.40 0.75 17.21
CA SER A 375 8.71 -0.27 18.21
C SER A 375 8.84 0.29 19.62
N MET A 376 9.41 1.48 19.78
CA MET A 376 9.56 2.16 21.07
C MET A 376 8.20 2.50 21.67
N GLU A 377 7.31 3.08 20.88
CA GLU A 377 5.96 3.47 21.29
C GLU A 377 4.96 2.32 21.24
N LYS A 378 5.39 1.13 20.79
CA LYS A 378 4.57 -0.08 20.63
C LYS A 378 3.30 0.16 19.79
N LEU A 379 3.45 0.91 18.71
CA LEU A 379 2.35 1.31 17.85
C LEU A 379 1.71 0.10 17.16
N HIS A 380 0.39 0.05 17.14
CA HIS A 380 -0.38 -0.87 16.32
C HIS A 380 0.00 -0.71 14.86
N LEU A 381 0.13 -1.86 14.18
CA LEU A 381 0.50 -1.91 12.75
C LEU A 381 1.78 -1.14 12.44
N GLY A 382 2.79 -1.22 13.32
CA GLY A 382 4.07 -0.54 13.12
C GLY A 382 3.91 0.95 12.88
N GLY A 383 2.86 1.56 13.44
CA GLY A 383 2.53 2.96 13.30
C GLY A 383 1.83 3.36 12.00
N TYR A 384 1.37 2.43 11.15
CA TYR A 384 0.58 2.79 9.97
C TYR A 384 -0.63 3.66 10.36
N GLY A 385 -0.67 4.87 9.81
CA GLY A 385 -1.55 5.95 10.24
C GLY A 385 -0.84 6.95 11.13
N ALA A 386 -0.43 6.53 12.33
CA ALA A 386 0.20 7.40 13.33
C ALA A 386 1.49 8.06 12.79
N ILE A 387 2.47 7.26 12.38
CA ILE A 387 3.70 7.74 11.71
C ILE A 387 3.52 7.91 10.20
N GLY A 388 2.28 8.13 9.75
CA GLY A 388 1.89 8.32 8.37
C GLY A 388 1.37 7.05 7.69
N PHE A 389 0.77 7.24 6.51
CA PHE A 389 0.37 6.17 5.61
C PHE A 389 1.44 5.93 4.53
N CYS A 390 1.18 4.96 3.64
CA CYS A 390 2.05 4.67 2.49
C CYS A 390 2.39 5.93 1.68
N ILE A 391 1.41 6.81 1.47
CA ILE A 391 1.58 8.07 0.77
C ILE A 391 2.48 9.07 1.51
N ASP A 392 2.37 9.18 2.83
CA ASP A 392 3.16 10.13 3.63
C ASP A 392 4.65 9.77 3.58
N SER A 393 4.99 8.49 3.76
CA SER A 393 6.38 8.02 3.66
C SER A 393 6.96 8.22 2.25
N THR A 394 6.16 8.01 1.21
CA THR A 394 6.59 8.22 -0.18
C THR A 394 6.76 9.71 -0.48
N ALA A 395 5.88 10.57 0.06
CA ALA A 395 5.95 12.01 -0.11
C ALA A 395 7.16 12.61 0.63
N LEU A 396 7.46 12.11 1.82
CA LEU A 396 8.65 12.51 2.58
C LEU A 396 9.92 12.18 1.81
N LEU A 397 9.99 10.99 1.21
CA LEU A 397 11.09 10.59 0.35
C LEU A 397 11.19 11.44 -0.93
N GLU A 398 10.07 11.70 -1.62
CA GLU A 398 10.05 12.55 -2.82
C GLU A 398 10.47 13.99 -2.50
N GLN A 399 10.01 14.53 -1.36
CA GLN A 399 10.39 15.85 -0.84
C GLN A 399 11.88 15.90 -0.53
N ALA A 400 12.44 14.88 0.14
CA ALA A 400 13.86 14.82 0.46
C ALA A 400 14.76 14.71 -0.79
N LEU A 401 14.28 14.05 -1.86
CA LEU A 401 15.03 13.87 -3.10
C LEU A 401 14.91 15.06 -4.05
N THR A 402 13.77 15.75 -4.07
CA THR A 402 13.44 16.72 -5.13
C THR A 402 13.07 18.12 -4.64
N GLY A 403 12.95 18.31 -3.32
CA GLY A 403 12.51 19.57 -2.70
C GLY A 403 11.01 19.85 -2.89
N SER A 404 10.25 18.92 -3.46
CA SER A 404 8.80 19.04 -3.63
C SER A 404 8.13 17.67 -3.63
N THR A 405 6.80 17.63 -3.50
CA THR A 405 6.02 16.41 -3.71
C THR A 405 4.83 16.64 -4.63
N SER A 406 4.46 15.58 -5.35
CA SER A 406 3.27 15.52 -6.19
C SER A 406 2.10 14.80 -5.52
N LEU A 407 2.27 14.33 -4.27
CA LEU A 407 1.34 13.42 -3.61
C LEU A 407 0.30 14.14 -2.74
N PHE A 408 -0.91 13.59 -2.71
CA PHE A 408 -2.07 14.07 -1.93
C PHE A 408 -3.03 12.90 -1.67
N PRO A 409 -3.62 12.74 -0.48
CA PRO A 409 -3.49 13.63 0.68
C PRO A 409 -2.33 13.25 1.60
N LEU A 410 -1.71 14.25 2.23
CA LEU A 410 -0.65 14.10 3.23
C LEU A 410 -1.19 14.41 4.62
N THR A 411 -1.11 13.43 5.50
CA THR A 411 -1.78 13.41 6.81
C THR A 411 -0.83 13.22 7.98
N LEU A 412 0.48 13.07 7.74
CA LEU A 412 1.49 13.01 8.80
C LEU A 412 1.47 14.31 9.63
N GLY A 413 0.90 14.23 10.82
CA GLY A 413 0.66 15.35 11.73
C GLY A 413 1.92 15.86 12.45
N GLY A 414 1.83 17.06 13.01
CA GLY A 414 2.96 17.76 13.65
C GLY A 414 3.62 16.98 14.79
N LEU A 415 2.83 16.40 15.69
CA LEU A 415 3.35 15.61 16.82
C LEU A 415 4.26 14.46 16.35
N TRP A 416 3.83 13.71 15.34
CA TRP A 416 4.59 12.58 14.82
C TRP A 416 5.84 13.03 14.06
N ARG A 417 5.82 14.18 13.38
CA ARG A 417 7.02 14.78 12.79
C ARG A 417 8.06 15.16 13.84
N GLU A 418 7.63 15.74 14.96
CA GLU A 418 8.50 16.05 16.10
C GLU A 418 9.11 14.78 16.70
N ARG A 419 8.30 13.75 16.91
CA ARG A 419 8.76 12.45 17.43
C ARG A 419 9.77 11.77 16.50
N LEU A 420 9.49 11.71 15.20
CA LEU A 420 10.43 11.17 14.21
C LEU A 420 11.75 11.96 14.17
N SER A 421 11.67 13.30 14.31
CA SER A 421 12.87 14.16 14.39
C SER A 421 13.67 13.91 15.68
N ALA A 422 12.98 13.73 16.82
CA ALA A 422 13.60 13.38 18.09
C ALA A 422 14.26 11.99 18.02
N GLN A 423 13.59 11.03 17.37
CA GLN A 423 14.10 9.67 17.18
C GLN A 423 15.35 9.66 16.30
N LEU A 424 15.40 10.48 15.24
CA LEU A 424 16.62 10.67 14.45
C LEU A 424 17.78 11.14 15.34
N ASN A 425 17.58 12.20 16.13
CA ASN A 425 18.62 12.71 17.03
C ASN A 425 19.07 11.65 18.04
N HIS A 426 18.12 10.93 18.66
CA HIS A 426 18.39 9.84 19.57
C HIS A 426 19.26 8.75 18.90
N LEU A 427 18.93 8.31 17.69
CA LEU A 427 19.71 7.31 16.96
C LEU A 427 21.14 7.79 16.65
N LEU A 428 21.31 9.06 16.25
CA LEU A 428 22.62 9.65 15.97
C LEU A 428 23.51 9.70 17.23
N ASP A 429 22.94 10.11 18.37
CA ASP A 429 23.60 10.16 19.68
C ASP A 429 24.05 8.77 20.13
N HIS A 430 23.26 7.73 19.81
CA HIS A 430 23.54 6.34 20.16
C HIS A 430 24.39 5.59 19.12
N LYS A 431 25.19 6.33 18.34
CA LYS A 431 26.19 5.80 17.40
C LYS A 431 25.65 5.26 16.08
N MET A 432 24.42 5.58 15.67
CA MET A 432 24.02 5.42 14.26
C MET A 432 24.91 6.33 13.39
N ARG A 433 25.41 5.81 12.26
CA ARG A 433 26.28 6.56 11.35
C ARG A 433 25.75 6.46 9.91
N PRO A 434 24.67 7.19 9.59
CA PRO A 434 24.13 7.27 8.24
C PRO A 434 24.99 8.20 7.36
N ASN A 435 24.57 8.40 6.12
CA ASN A 435 25.08 9.46 5.26
C ASN A 435 24.62 10.84 5.79
N ASP A 436 25.54 11.77 6.03
CA ASP A 436 25.23 13.11 6.56
C ASP A 436 24.28 13.90 5.63
N GLU A 437 24.44 13.78 4.31
CA GLU A 437 23.56 14.44 3.34
C GLU A 437 22.13 13.88 3.40
N ALA A 438 21.97 12.57 3.63
CA ALA A 438 20.66 11.97 3.82
C ALA A 438 19.98 12.48 5.10
N VAL A 439 20.75 12.71 6.17
CA VAL A 439 20.27 13.30 7.43
C VAL A 439 19.76 14.72 7.20
N ASP A 440 20.55 15.56 6.51
CA ASP A 440 20.17 16.94 6.24
C ASP A 440 18.92 17.02 5.36
N ARG A 441 18.86 16.23 4.28
CA ARG A 441 17.68 16.15 3.41
C ARG A 441 16.44 15.66 4.16
N TYR A 442 16.57 14.67 5.04
CA TYR A 442 15.45 14.18 5.85
C TYR A 442 14.93 15.26 6.81
N LYS A 443 15.82 15.97 7.50
CA LYS A 443 15.45 17.07 8.43
C LYS A 443 14.68 18.17 7.72
N VAL A 444 15.16 18.60 6.55
CA VAL A 444 14.46 19.61 5.74
C VAL A 444 13.11 19.07 5.27
N ALA A 445 13.07 17.84 4.75
CA ALA A 445 11.86 17.27 4.20
C ALA A 445 10.75 17.07 5.24
N ILE A 446 11.08 16.62 6.46
CA ILE A 446 10.07 16.40 7.50
C ILE A 446 9.44 17.71 7.99
N GLU A 447 10.21 18.80 7.99
CA GLU A 447 9.74 20.14 8.32
C GLU A 447 8.90 20.75 7.17
N GLU A 448 9.41 20.68 5.94
CA GLU A 448 8.83 21.39 4.79
C GLU A 448 7.74 20.62 4.05
N MET A 449 7.62 19.30 4.23
CA MET A 449 6.60 18.50 3.54
C MET A 449 5.20 19.06 3.81
N PRO A 450 4.36 19.32 2.78
CA PRO A 450 3.05 19.90 2.98
C PRO A 450 2.11 19.02 3.83
N GLN A 451 1.03 19.62 4.34
CA GLN A 451 -0.04 18.93 5.05
C GLN A 451 -1.40 19.25 4.41
N ASP A 452 -2.26 18.25 4.35
CA ASP A 452 -3.58 18.36 3.75
C ASP A 452 -4.72 18.28 4.78
N LEU A 453 -4.40 18.50 6.06
CA LEU A 453 -5.37 18.55 7.15
C LEU A 453 -6.24 19.83 7.10
N TYR A 454 -5.68 20.91 6.56
CA TYR A 454 -6.31 22.20 6.39
C TYR A 454 -5.70 22.98 5.22
N HIS A 455 -6.51 23.79 4.52
CA HIS A 455 -6.07 24.60 3.39
C HIS A 455 -6.45 26.07 3.53
N ASN A 456 -5.46 26.95 3.47
CA ASN A 456 -5.66 28.39 3.35
C ASN A 456 -5.65 28.81 1.86
N SER A 457 -5.71 30.12 1.58
CA SER A 457 -5.68 30.64 0.21
C SER A 457 -4.38 30.32 -0.55
N GLU A 458 -3.26 30.17 0.16
CA GLU A 458 -1.93 29.97 -0.42
C GLU A 458 -1.69 28.49 -0.75
N THR A 459 -2.06 27.58 0.16
CA THR A 459 -1.79 26.14 0.01
C THR A 459 -2.78 25.43 -0.91
N ARG A 460 -3.98 25.99 -1.10
CA ARG A 460 -5.06 25.36 -1.89
C ARG A 460 -4.67 25.09 -3.34
N LYS A 461 -3.92 25.99 -3.98
CA LYS A 461 -3.50 25.82 -5.38
C LYS A 461 -2.54 24.64 -5.53
N ASP A 462 -1.59 24.53 -4.61
CA ASP A 462 -0.64 23.43 -4.60
C ASP A 462 -1.32 22.09 -4.25
N ALA A 463 -2.18 22.07 -3.23
CA ALA A 463 -2.96 20.89 -2.87
C ALA A 463 -3.81 20.37 -4.04
N ARG A 464 -4.46 21.26 -4.81
CA ARG A 464 -5.21 20.88 -6.02
C ARG A 464 -4.30 20.30 -7.10
N ARG A 465 -3.11 20.87 -7.31
CA ARG A 465 -2.11 20.33 -8.25
C ARG A 465 -1.69 18.92 -7.85
N ARG A 466 -1.37 18.70 -6.57
CA ARG A 466 -0.97 17.39 -6.03
C ARG A 466 -2.11 16.37 -6.10
N LEU A 467 -3.34 16.77 -5.78
CA LEU A 467 -4.53 15.91 -5.95
C LEU A 467 -4.64 15.38 -7.37
N LEU A 468 -4.52 16.23 -8.39
CA LEU A 468 -4.60 15.77 -9.78
C LEU A 468 -3.41 14.88 -10.16
N ALA A 469 -2.23 15.16 -9.63
CA ALA A 469 -1.02 14.39 -9.91
C ALA A 469 -0.96 13.03 -9.18
N SER A 470 -1.72 12.85 -8.09
CA SER A 470 -1.75 11.60 -7.32
C SER A 470 -2.84 10.62 -7.76
N GLN A 471 -3.73 11.04 -8.67
CA GLN A 471 -4.82 10.21 -9.18
C GLN A 471 -4.43 9.52 -10.48
N PRO A 472 -4.97 8.31 -10.73
CA PRO A 472 -4.84 7.66 -12.04
C PRO A 472 -5.34 8.54 -13.17
N ARG A 473 -4.72 8.43 -14.35
CA ARG A 473 -5.18 9.10 -15.57
C ARG A 473 -6.45 8.45 -16.10
N HIS A 474 -6.50 7.12 -16.06
CA HIS A 474 -7.66 6.35 -16.46
C HIS A 474 -8.09 5.46 -15.30
N SER A 475 -9.40 5.21 -15.22
CA SER A 475 -9.97 4.34 -14.19
C SER A 475 -11.33 3.87 -14.65
N PRO A 476 -11.76 2.66 -14.29
CA PRO A 476 -13.15 2.29 -14.51
C PRO A 476 -14.10 3.11 -13.65
N PHE A 477 -13.64 3.82 -12.62
CA PHE A 477 -14.54 4.58 -11.74
C PHE A 477 -14.93 5.94 -12.34
N LEU A 478 -16.24 6.23 -12.35
CA LEU A 478 -16.77 7.52 -12.80
C LEU A 478 -16.16 8.72 -12.06
N LEU A 479 -15.80 8.55 -10.79
CA LEU A 479 -15.26 9.63 -9.98
C LEU A 479 -13.90 10.14 -10.50
N ILE A 480 -12.98 9.24 -10.85
CA ILE A 480 -11.68 9.62 -11.43
C ILE A 480 -11.88 10.25 -12.81
N GLN A 481 -12.74 9.67 -13.65
CA GLN A 481 -13.06 10.20 -14.98
C GLN A 481 -13.58 11.64 -14.92
N ARG A 482 -14.45 11.93 -13.94
CA ARG A 482 -14.95 13.29 -13.70
C ARG A 482 -13.83 14.24 -13.25
N LEU A 483 -12.97 13.79 -12.33
CA LEU A 483 -11.86 14.59 -11.82
C LEU A 483 -10.87 14.97 -12.94
N ASN A 484 -10.64 14.05 -13.88
CA ASN A 484 -9.78 14.26 -15.05
C ASN A 484 -10.48 14.98 -16.20
N GLN A 485 -11.74 15.40 -16.03
CA GLN A 485 -12.55 16.09 -17.04
C GLN A 485 -12.79 15.26 -18.32
N GLU A 486 -12.73 13.92 -18.22
CA GLU A 486 -12.93 12.98 -19.32
C GLU A 486 -14.43 12.73 -19.63
N ARG A 487 -15.33 13.34 -18.86
CA ARG A 487 -16.78 13.35 -19.11
C ARG A 487 -17.32 14.78 -19.04
N SER A 488 -17.83 15.27 -20.17
CA SER A 488 -18.77 16.40 -20.26
C SER A 488 -20.20 15.87 -20.20
#